data_AF-A0A914WUF3-F1
#
_entry.id   AF-A0A914WUF3-F1
#
_cell.length_a   1.000
_cell.length_b   1.000
_cell.length_c   1.000
_cell.angle_alpha   90.00
_cell.angle_beta   90.00
_cell.angle_gamma   90.00
#
_symmetry.space_group_name_H-M   'P 1'
#
loop_
_entity.id
_entity.type
_entity.pdbx_description
1 polymer ?
#
loop_
_entity_poly.entity_id
_entity_poly.type
_entity_poly.pdbx_seq_one_letter_code
_entity_poly.pdbx_strand_id
1 'polypeptide(L)'
;MSCPPMFDCAPSMLHKPDGSVLFECMCMSNPEPEVKWFFKDKQLTGDRYVTRVKKTCGKYTCTLIVKNPTNADQGKYKVVATNKNGTHEVEQGYVNTFLLIGCLSFCAESSLQSVGVSGTLMCGSTPLADTLVKLWDEDDGPDPDEELNSTLTNYQGYFKLSGYTDEWTSIEPRLKIYHNCNNYHHPCLRKVKIKIPDQYINNGFIVSTSKWFDAGRLNMEMRFRGERTKCF
;
A
#
# COMPACT_ATOMS: atom_id res chain seq x y z
N MET A 1 -28.04 10.94 3.75
CA MET A 1 -27.56 12.22 3.19
C MET A 1 -26.99 11.97 1.81
N SER A 2 -27.26 12.84 0.83
CA SER A 2 -26.65 12.78 -0.51
C SER A 2 -25.32 13.52 -0.53
N CYS A 3 -24.34 13.04 -1.28
CA CYS A 3 -23.00 13.62 -1.38
C CYS A 3 -22.52 13.63 -2.85
N PRO A 4 -21.61 14.55 -3.22
CA PRO A 4 -20.95 14.52 -4.52
C PRO A 4 -20.04 13.29 -4.65
N PRO A 5 -19.70 12.85 -5.88
CA PRO A 5 -18.73 11.79 -6.09
C PRO A 5 -17.36 12.19 -5.56
N MET A 6 -16.66 11.23 -4.96
CA MET A 6 -15.29 11.43 -4.49
C MET A 6 -14.47 10.17 -4.66
N PHE A 7 -13.37 10.25 -5.41
CA PHE A 7 -12.39 9.18 -5.49
C PHE A 7 -11.49 9.21 -4.27
N ASP A 8 -11.23 8.04 -3.68
CA ASP A 8 -10.31 7.92 -2.54
C ASP A 8 -8.85 8.13 -3.01
N CYS A 9 -8.50 7.63 -4.21
CA CYS A 9 -7.18 7.72 -4.84
C CYS A 9 -7.30 7.72 -6.38
N ALA A 10 -6.20 8.01 -7.08
CA ALA A 10 -6.07 7.76 -8.52
C ALA A 10 -6.24 6.26 -8.86
N PRO A 11 -6.60 5.90 -10.11
CA PRO A 11 -6.73 4.52 -10.52
C PRO A 11 -5.44 3.70 -10.37
N SER A 12 -5.53 2.62 -9.60
CA SER A 12 -4.52 1.56 -9.63
C SER A 12 -4.45 0.91 -11.01
N MET A 13 -3.25 0.47 -11.41
CA MET A 13 -3.03 -0.19 -12.70
C MET A 13 -2.56 -1.63 -12.52
N LEU A 14 -3.04 -2.51 -13.40
CA LEU A 14 -2.62 -3.91 -13.46
C LEU A 14 -2.49 -4.39 -14.90
N HIS A 15 -1.32 -4.91 -15.27
CA HIS A 15 -1.14 -5.67 -16.50
C HIS A 15 -1.70 -7.08 -16.33
N LYS A 16 -2.57 -7.50 -17.25
CA LYS A 16 -3.18 -8.83 -17.22
C LYS A 16 -2.37 -9.83 -18.06
N PRO A 17 -2.43 -11.14 -17.73
CA PRO A 17 -1.77 -12.19 -18.52
C PRO A 17 -2.22 -12.26 -19.99
N ASP A 18 -3.42 -11.77 -20.31
CA ASP A 18 -3.94 -11.68 -21.68
C ASP A 18 -3.42 -10.47 -22.46
N GLY A 19 -2.47 -9.70 -21.90
CA GLY A 19 -1.88 -8.51 -22.48
C GLY A 19 -2.74 -7.25 -22.34
N SER A 20 -3.94 -7.32 -21.77
CA SER A 20 -4.76 -6.14 -21.50
C SER A 20 -4.28 -5.40 -20.25
N VAL A 21 -4.63 -4.11 -20.14
CA VAL A 21 -4.31 -3.29 -18.96
C VAL A 21 -5.60 -2.88 -18.26
N LEU A 22 -5.65 -3.10 -16.95
CA LEU A 22 -6.78 -2.75 -16.10
C LEU A 22 -6.43 -1.51 -15.27
N PHE A 23 -7.37 -0.57 -15.22
CA PHE A 23 -7.38 0.57 -14.32
C PHE A 23 -8.56 0.41 -13.36
N GLU A 24 -8.34 0.60 -12.06
CA GLU A 24 -9.38 0.48 -11.05
C GLU A 24 -9.24 1.50 -9.92
N CYS A 25 -10.34 2.15 -9.55
CA CYS A 25 -10.42 3.03 -8.39
C CYS A 25 -11.75 2.85 -7.64
N MET A 26 -11.79 3.34 -6.40
CA MET A 26 -13.01 3.40 -5.59
C MET A 26 -13.55 4.82 -5.54
N CYS A 27 -14.85 4.96 -5.78
CA CYS A 27 -15.60 6.20 -5.70
C CYS A 27 -16.67 6.11 -4.61
N MET A 28 -16.68 7.05 -3.67
CA MET A 28 -17.81 7.29 -2.79
C MET A 28 -18.81 8.21 -3.49
N SER A 29 -20.10 7.87 -3.51
CA SER A 29 -21.11 8.71 -4.15
C SER A 29 -22.52 8.36 -3.68
N ASN A 30 -23.39 9.37 -3.52
CA ASN A 30 -24.82 9.14 -3.27
C ASN A 30 -25.63 10.32 -3.81
N PRO A 31 -26.40 10.20 -4.91
CA PRO A 31 -26.78 8.97 -5.64
C PRO A 31 -25.65 8.31 -6.43
N GLU A 32 -25.94 7.18 -7.09
CA GLU A 32 -25.01 6.48 -7.99
C GLU A 32 -24.43 7.43 -9.05
N PRO A 33 -23.09 7.41 -9.28
CA PRO A 33 -22.46 8.31 -10.22
C PRO A 33 -22.47 7.73 -11.63
N GLU A 34 -22.56 8.62 -12.63
CA GLU A 34 -22.15 8.31 -13.99
C GLU A 34 -20.63 8.36 -14.06
N VAL A 35 -19.98 7.29 -14.53
CA VAL A 35 -18.52 7.17 -14.60
C VAL A 35 -18.07 7.11 -16.05
N LYS A 36 -17.14 8.00 -16.42
CA LYS A 36 -16.55 8.10 -17.76
C LYS A 36 -15.04 8.09 -17.69
N TRP A 37 -14.41 7.43 -18.66
CA TRP A 37 -12.95 7.39 -18.80
C TRP A 37 -12.51 8.16 -20.03
N PHE A 38 -11.35 8.79 -19.97
CA PHE A 38 -10.80 9.64 -21.00
C PHE A 38 -9.32 9.38 -21.22
N PHE A 39 -8.86 9.58 -22.45
CA PHE A 39 -7.45 9.60 -22.82
C PHE A 39 -7.24 10.70 -23.87
N LYS A 40 -6.25 11.58 -23.65
CA LYS A 40 -6.01 12.76 -24.51
C LYS A 40 -7.29 13.57 -24.73
N ASP A 41 -8.03 13.81 -23.64
CA ASP A 41 -9.32 14.52 -23.59
C ASP A 41 -10.47 13.90 -24.41
N LYS A 42 -10.27 12.70 -24.98
CA LYS A 42 -11.33 11.95 -25.68
C LYS A 42 -11.91 10.90 -24.77
N GLN A 43 -13.24 10.86 -24.67
CA GLN A 43 -13.93 9.81 -23.93
C GLN A 43 -13.65 8.45 -24.58
N LEU A 44 -13.27 7.48 -23.77
CA LEU A 44 -13.00 6.11 -24.20
C LEU A 44 -14.31 5.35 -24.37
N THR A 45 -14.58 4.92 -25.60
CA THR A 45 -15.78 4.18 -25.99
C THR A 45 -15.44 3.10 -27.03
N GLY A 46 -16.29 2.08 -27.15
CA GLY A 46 -16.13 0.96 -28.09
C GLY A 46 -15.50 -0.31 -27.49
N ASP A 47 -15.46 -1.38 -28.27
CA ASP A 47 -15.18 -2.77 -27.79
C ASP A 47 -13.79 -2.99 -27.20
N ARG A 48 -12.85 -2.11 -27.52
CA ARG A 48 -11.48 -2.10 -27.00
C ARG A 48 -11.41 -1.66 -25.54
N TYR A 49 -12.36 -0.84 -25.09
CA TYR A 49 -12.39 -0.26 -23.75
C TYR A 49 -13.59 -0.83 -22.98
N VAL A 50 -13.33 -1.74 -22.05
CA VAL A 50 -14.38 -2.33 -21.23
C VAL A 50 -14.47 -1.56 -19.92
N THR A 51 -15.54 -0.81 -19.72
CA THR A 51 -15.80 -0.11 -18.46
C THR A 51 -16.80 -0.87 -17.60
N ARG A 52 -16.61 -0.85 -16.27
CA ARG A 52 -17.54 -1.46 -15.31
C ARG A 52 -17.64 -0.58 -14.08
N VAL A 53 -18.85 -0.49 -13.52
CA VAL A 53 -19.10 0.14 -12.22
C VAL A 53 -19.82 -0.87 -11.35
N LYS A 54 -19.25 -1.20 -10.19
CA LYS A 54 -19.82 -2.17 -9.26
C LYS A 54 -19.98 -1.56 -7.88
N LYS A 55 -21.20 -1.60 -7.35
CA LYS A 55 -21.50 -1.14 -5.99
C LYS A 55 -21.13 -2.20 -4.95
N THR A 56 -20.34 -1.82 -3.96
CA THR A 56 -19.97 -2.65 -2.80
C THR A 56 -20.03 -1.81 -1.53
N CYS A 57 -20.87 -2.19 -0.56
CA CYS A 57 -20.98 -1.52 0.74
C CYS A 57 -21.10 0.03 0.69
N GLY A 58 -21.83 0.57 -0.30
CA GLY A 58 -22.03 2.03 -0.46
C GLY A 58 -20.91 2.78 -1.21
N LYS A 59 -19.85 2.08 -1.63
CA LYS A 59 -18.83 2.59 -2.56
C LYS A 59 -18.99 1.96 -3.96
N TYR A 60 -18.41 2.59 -4.97
CA TYR A 60 -18.43 2.13 -6.36
C TYR A 60 -17.00 1.82 -6.82
N THR A 61 -16.73 0.56 -7.14
CA THR A 61 -15.52 0.17 -7.87
C THR A 61 -15.71 0.55 -9.33
N CYS A 62 -14.83 1.40 -9.85
CA CYS A 62 -14.83 1.90 -11.22
C CYS A 62 -13.66 1.27 -11.97
N THR A 63 -13.94 0.48 -13.00
CA THR A 63 -12.94 -0.27 -13.75
C THR A 63 -12.93 0.16 -15.21
N LEU A 64 -11.73 0.27 -15.80
CA LEU A 64 -11.48 0.33 -17.24
C LEU A 64 -10.51 -0.79 -17.61
N ILE A 65 -10.79 -1.51 -18.69
CA ILE A 65 -9.85 -2.46 -19.30
C ILE A 65 -9.55 -2.00 -20.72
N VAL A 66 -8.27 -1.77 -21.02
CA VAL A 66 -7.76 -1.46 -22.35
C VAL A 66 -7.23 -2.75 -22.98
N LYS A 67 -7.92 -3.25 -24.01
CA LYS A 67 -7.49 -4.45 -24.75
C LYS A 67 -6.41 -4.12 -25.79
N ASN A 68 -5.47 -5.06 -25.96
CA ASN A 68 -4.41 -4.99 -26.97
C ASN A 68 -3.72 -3.60 -26.99
N PRO A 69 -3.17 -3.12 -25.86
CA PRO A 69 -2.54 -1.81 -25.79
C PRO A 69 -1.32 -1.73 -26.70
N THR A 70 -1.08 -0.54 -27.26
CA THR A 70 0.04 -0.20 -28.13
C THR A 70 0.82 0.97 -27.55
N ASN A 71 1.94 1.34 -28.16
CA ASN A 71 2.72 2.51 -27.71
C ASN A 71 1.94 3.83 -27.84
N ALA A 72 0.95 3.91 -28.74
CA ALA A 72 0.12 5.11 -28.90
C ALA A 72 -0.85 5.34 -27.73
N ASP A 73 -1.09 4.28 -26.93
CA ASP A 73 -1.97 4.29 -25.78
C ASP A 73 -1.23 4.74 -24.50
N GLN A 74 0.09 4.95 -24.55
CA GLN A 74 0.84 5.51 -23.43
C GLN A 74 0.42 6.97 -23.16
N GLY A 75 0.29 7.31 -21.88
CA GLY A 75 -0.09 8.65 -21.42
C GLY A 75 -1.03 8.61 -20.23
N LYS A 76 -1.68 9.74 -19.96
CA LYS A 76 -2.57 9.90 -18.80
C LYS A 76 -4.01 9.51 -19.14
N TYR A 77 -4.56 8.60 -18.35
CA TYR A 77 -5.95 8.21 -18.36
C TYR A 77 -6.68 8.94 -17.24
N LYS A 78 -7.80 9.55 -17.55
CA LYS A 78 -8.63 10.30 -16.59
C LYS A 78 -9.95 9.59 -16.37
N VAL A 79 -10.35 9.44 -15.12
CA VAL A 79 -11.70 8.97 -14.76
C VAL A 79 -12.48 10.13 -14.17
N VAL A 80 -13.73 10.27 -14.58
CA VAL A 80 -14.65 11.31 -14.14
C VAL A 80 -15.90 10.64 -13.61
N ALA A 81 -16.27 10.96 -12.36
CA ALA A 81 -17.52 10.52 -11.76
C ALA A 81 -18.41 11.74 -11.52
N THR A 82 -19.66 11.65 -11.98
CA THR A 82 -20.65 12.75 -11.91
C THR A 82 -21.94 12.27 -11.28
N ASN A 83 -22.48 13.02 -10.33
CA ASN A 83 -23.86 12.88 -9.88
C ASN A 83 -24.53 14.26 -9.75
N LYS A 84 -25.81 14.29 -9.36
CA LYS A 84 -26.58 15.54 -9.22
C LYS A 84 -25.97 16.59 -8.26
N ASN A 85 -25.05 16.20 -7.40
CA ASN A 85 -24.42 17.05 -6.41
C ASN A 85 -23.01 17.53 -6.83
N GLY A 86 -22.45 17.02 -7.93
CA GLY A 86 -21.15 17.45 -8.44
C GLY A 86 -20.39 16.39 -9.22
N THR A 87 -19.13 16.73 -9.49
CA THR A 87 -18.18 15.94 -10.29
C THR A 87 -16.84 15.88 -9.58
N HIS A 88 -16.15 14.75 -9.66
CA HIS A 88 -14.74 14.64 -9.28
C HIS A 88 -14.02 13.84 -10.37
N GLU A 89 -12.76 14.18 -10.63
CA GLU A 89 -11.90 13.52 -11.59
C GLU A 89 -10.50 13.28 -11.01
N VAL A 90 -9.88 12.19 -11.43
CA VAL A 90 -8.49 11.83 -11.08
C VAL A 90 -7.80 11.19 -12.30
N GLU A 91 -6.48 11.30 -12.37
CA GLU A 91 -5.67 10.82 -13.50
C GLU A 91 -4.67 9.74 -13.07
N GLN A 92 -4.39 8.79 -13.97
CA GLN A 92 -3.35 7.76 -13.84
C GLN A 92 -2.48 7.72 -15.11
N GLY A 93 -1.16 7.74 -14.95
CA GLY A 93 -0.22 7.57 -16.06
C GLY A 93 0.00 6.11 -16.44
N TYR A 94 0.08 5.82 -17.75
CA TYR A 94 0.37 4.50 -18.32
C TYR A 94 1.57 4.55 -19.28
N VAL A 95 2.49 3.59 -19.12
CA VAL A 95 3.62 3.35 -20.01
C VAL A 95 3.65 1.87 -20.36
N ASN A 96 3.82 1.54 -21.65
CA ASN A 96 3.89 0.16 -22.14
C ASN A 96 5.36 -0.23 -22.29
N THR A 97 5.90 -0.97 -21.34
CA THR A 97 7.33 -1.31 -21.21
C THR A 97 7.75 -2.58 -21.97
N PHE A 98 6.82 -3.29 -22.61
CA PHE A 98 7.04 -4.57 -23.30
C PHE A 98 8.01 -4.56 -24.51
N LEU A 99 8.59 -3.42 -24.92
CA LEU A 99 9.44 -3.29 -26.12
C LEU A 99 10.85 -2.71 -25.87
N LEU A 100 11.32 -2.62 -24.64
CA LEU A 100 12.70 -2.21 -24.32
C LEU A 100 13.62 -3.42 -24.06
N ILE A 101 13.69 -4.39 -24.99
CA ILE A 101 14.75 -5.41 -25.00
C ILE A 101 15.88 -5.02 -25.98
N GLY A 102 15.80 -3.86 -26.64
CA GLY A 102 16.77 -3.42 -27.67
C GLY A 102 17.78 -2.35 -27.26
N CYS A 103 17.59 -1.65 -26.14
CA CYS A 103 18.55 -0.67 -25.63
C CYS A 103 18.62 -0.82 -24.11
N LEU A 104 19.84 -0.82 -23.56
CA LEU A 104 20.15 -0.85 -22.13
C LEU A 104 19.52 0.36 -21.40
N SER A 105 18.23 0.24 -21.09
CA SER A 105 17.48 1.19 -20.27
C SER A 105 16.79 0.39 -19.17
N PHE A 106 17.46 0.29 -18.03
CA PHE A 106 16.84 -0.12 -16.77
C PHE A 106 15.89 1.02 -16.35
N CYS A 107 14.68 1.06 -16.91
CA CYS A 107 13.59 1.78 -16.28
C CYS A 107 12.91 0.75 -15.39
N ALA A 108 13.35 0.70 -14.13
CA ALA A 108 12.67 -0.07 -13.10
C ALA A 108 11.23 0.41 -13.04
N GLU A 109 10.29 -0.48 -13.35
CA GLU A 109 8.90 -0.25 -13.00
C GLU A 109 8.82 -0.27 -11.48
N SER A 110 8.34 0.82 -10.87
CA SER A 110 8.01 0.80 -9.46
C SER A 110 6.95 -0.27 -9.23
N SER A 111 7.26 -1.16 -8.31
CA SER A 111 6.42 -2.28 -7.94
C SER A 111 5.82 -1.96 -6.59
N LEU A 112 4.51 -1.70 -6.62
CA LEU A 112 3.73 -1.53 -5.41
C LEU A 112 3.80 -2.81 -4.58
N GLN A 113 4.27 -2.67 -3.35
CA GLN A 113 4.48 -3.79 -2.44
C GLN A 113 3.88 -3.50 -1.08
N SER A 114 3.41 -4.56 -0.40
CA SER A 114 2.86 -4.46 0.94
C SER A 114 3.36 -5.55 1.86
N VAL A 115 3.42 -5.21 3.15
CA VAL A 115 3.83 -6.12 4.22
C VAL A 115 2.95 -5.92 5.44
N GLY A 116 2.64 -7.02 6.12
CA GLY A 116 1.83 -7.03 7.33
C GLY A 116 2.47 -7.89 8.39
N VAL A 117 2.41 -7.40 9.63
CA VAL A 117 2.98 -8.07 10.79
C VAL A 117 2.06 -7.99 11.98
N SER A 118 2.02 -9.07 12.76
CA SER A 118 1.37 -9.12 14.06
C SER A 118 2.22 -9.83 15.09
N GLY A 119 1.92 -9.61 16.36
CA GLY A 119 2.57 -10.32 17.46
C GLY A 119 2.11 -9.80 18.81
N THR A 120 2.74 -10.32 19.87
CA THR A 120 2.45 -9.94 21.26
C THR A 120 3.74 -9.62 22.00
N LEU A 121 3.80 -8.45 22.63
CA LEU A 121 4.92 -8.01 23.43
C LEU A 121 4.70 -8.30 24.92
N MET A 122 5.76 -8.77 25.58
CA MET A 122 5.79 -9.06 27.01
C MET A 122 6.97 -8.32 27.66
N CYS A 123 6.87 -8.03 28.95
CA CYS A 123 7.99 -7.64 29.80
C CYS A 123 8.03 -8.57 31.01
N GLY A 124 8.93 -9.54 31.01
CA GLY A 124 8.89 -10.63 31.97
C GLY A 124 7.60 -11.43 31.81
N SER A 125 6.77 -11.49 32.84
CA SER A 125 5.47 -12.18 32.82
C SER A 125 4.29 -11.29 32.45
N THR A 126 4.47 -9.97 32.33
CA THR A 126 3.37 -9.02 32.10
C THR A 126 3.24 -8.64 30.62
N PRO A 127 2.02 -8.57 30.07
CA PRO A 127 1.82 -8.01 28.74
C PRO A 127 2.32 -6.57 28.67
N LEU A 128 3.06 -6.25 27.63
CA LEU A 128 3.67 -4.94 27.48
C LEU A 128 2.76 -4.06 26.63
N ALA A 129 1.81 -3.40 27.29
CA ALA A 129 0.83 -2.51 26.68
C ALA A 129 1.44 -1.13 26.31
N ASP A 130 0.69 -0.36 25.52
CA ASP A 130 1.00 1.03 25.13
C ASP A 130 2.42 1.24 24.56
N THR A 131 2.96 0.20 23.94
CA THR A 131 4.29 0.19 23.34
C THR A 131 4.21 0.53 21.87
N LEU A 132 5.02 1.51 21.45
CA LEU A 132 5.05 1.98 20.07
C LEU A 132 5.76 0.97 19.18
N VAL A 133 5.03 0.53 18.16
CA VAL A 133 5.48 -0.39 17.12
C VAL A 133 5.37 0.32 15.79
N LYS A 134 6.44 0.30 15.01
CA LYS A 134 6.48 0.90 13.68
C LYS A 134 6.93 -0.12 12.64
N LEU A 135 6.33 -0.05 11.47
CA LEU A 135 6.72 -0.77 10.29
C LEU A 135 7.40 0.20 9.34
N TRP A 136 8.60 -0.13 8.91
CA TRP A 136 9.43 0.73 8.09
C TRP A 136 9.95 -0.01 6.90
N ASP A 137 10.13 0.72 5.81
CA ASP A 137 11.09 0.35 4.79
C ASP A 137 12.45 0.91 5.16
N GLU A 138 13.50 0.08 5.07
CA GLU A 138 14.88 0.54 5.27
C GLU A 138 15.74 -0.11 4.20
N ASP A 139 15.83 0.56 3.05
CA ASP A 139 16.55 0.10 1.88
C ASP A 139 18.02 0.53 1.93
N ASP A 140 18.92 -0.34 1.46
CA ASP A 140 20.33 0.02 1.21
C ASP A 140 20.53 0.59 -0.23
N GLY A 141 19.42 0.81 -0.96
CA GLY A 141 19.35 1.18 -2.37
C GLY A 141 19.12 2.70 -2.63
N PRO A 142 18.64 3.08 -3.84
CA PRO A 142 18.40 4.48 -4.21
C PRO A 142 17.14 5.08 -3.55
N ASP A 143 16.29 4.23 -2.97
CA ASP A 143 15.00 4.58 -2.42
C ASP A 143 15.13 5.07 -0.95
N PRO A 144 14.41 6.13 -0.54
CA PRO A 144 14.54 6.70 0.80
C PRO A 144 13.79 5.89 1.86
N ASP A 145 14.44 5.61 3.00
CA ASP A 145 13.80 5.01 4.19
C ASP A 145 12.47 5.71 4.56
N GLU A 146 11.37 4.95 4.58
CA GLU A 146 10.03 5.45 4.89
C GLU A 146 9.33 4.69 6.04
N GLU A 147 8.54 5.41 6.83
CA GLU A 147 7.60 4.80 7.78
C GLU A 147 6.33 4.35 7.06
N LEU A 148 6.14 3.05 6.92
CA LEU A 148 4.96 2.49 6.25
C LEU A 148 3.70 2.58 7.12
N ASN A 149 3.82 2.32 8.42
CA ASN A 149 2.72 2.46 9.38
C ASN A 149 3.22 2.40 10.84
N SER A 150 2.40 2.83 11.81
CA SER A 150 2.66 2.65 13.22
C SER A 150 1.40 2.41 14.06
N THR A 151 1.59 1.78 15.22
CA THR A 151 0.52 1.50 16.17
C THR A 151 1.05 1.37 17.60
N LEU A 152 0.15 1.36 18.58
CA LEU A 152 0.44 1.01 19.96
C LEU A 152 -0.09 -0.39 20.25
N THR A 153 0.67 -1.19 20.99
CA THR A 153 0.16 -2.47 21.51
C THR A 153 -1.05 -2.23 22.43
N ASN A 154 -2.04 -3.10 22.36
CA ASN A 154 -3.19 -3.04 23.27
C ASN A 154 -2.86 -3.50 24.71
N TYR A 155 -3.86 -3.55 25.58
CA TYR A 155 -3.73 -3.99 26.98
C TYR A 155 -3.21 -5.44 27.16
N GLN A 156 -3.28 -6.27 26.12
CA GLN A 156 -2.73 -7.63 26.09
C GLN A 156 -1.33 -7.68 25.45
N GLY A 157 -0.73 -6.53 25.16
CA GLY A 157 0.55 -6.43 24.45
C GLY A 157 0.47 -6.78 22.96
N TYR A 158 -0.73 -7.01 22.43
CA TYR A 158 -0.93 -7.42 21.05
C TYR A 158 -0.86 -6.22 20.10
N PHE A 159 -0.24 -6.42 18.94
CA PHE A 159 -0.23 -5.48 17.82
C PHE A 159 -0.51 -6.19 16.49
N LYS A 160 -1.08 -5.44 15.56
CA LYS A 160 -1.24 -5.83 14.15
C LYS A 160 -1.23 -4.58 13.29
N LEU A 161 -0.30 -4.51 12.35
CA LEU A 161 -0.19 -3.39 11.43
C LEU A 161 0.34 -3.86 10.07
N SER A 162 -0.03 -3.13 9.03
CA SER A 162 0.45 -3.34 7.67
C SER A 162 0.67 -1.99 7.01
N GLY A 163 1.52 -1.96 6.00
CA GLY A 163 1.74 -0.79 5.16
C GLY A 163 2.14 -1.22 3.75
N TYR A 164 2.22 -0.24 2.87
CA TYR A 164 2.61 -0.41 1.48
C TYR A 164 3.39 0.81 1.02
N THR A 165 4.22 0.62 0.00
CA THR A 165 4.95 1.67 -0.70
C THR A 165 5.14 1.26 -2.17
N ASP A 166 5.47 2.22 -3.01
CA ASP A 166 5.77 2.02 -4.43
C ASP A 166 7.29 2.10 -4.64
N GLU A 167 7.97 0.94 -4.62
CA GLU A 167 9.43 0.88 -4.72
C GLU A 167 9.91 0.26 -6.03
N TRP A 168 11.03 0.77 -6.53
CA TRP A 168 11.71 0.18 -7.69
C TRP A 168 12.33 -1.19 -7.38
N THR A 169 12.67 -1.42 -6.13
CA THR A 169 13.24 -2.69 -5.65
C THR A 169 12.31 -3.38 -4.66
N SER A 170 12.64 -4.59 -4.22
CA SER A 170 11.85 -5.24 -3.18
C SER A 170 12.04 -4.50 -1.87
N ILE A 171 10.92 -4.12 -1.25
CA ILE A 171 10.92 -3.45 0.06
C ILE A 171 11.75 -4.25 1.07
N GLU A 172 12.40 -3.58 2.01
CA GLU A 172 13.22 -4.17 3.07
C GLU A 172 12.59 -4.03 4.47
N PRO A 173 11.40 -4.62 4.69
CA PRO A 173 10.57 -4.29 5.84
C PRO A 173 11.26 -4.59 7.18
N ARG A 174 11.24 -3.58 8.06
CA ARG A 174 11.74 -3.64 9.43
C ARG A 174 10.63 -3.35 10.42
N LEU A 175 10.42 -4.26 11.36
CA LEU A 175 9.64 -4.00 12.55
C LEU A 175 10.52 -3.30 13.59
N LYS A 176 10.12 -2.10 14.01
CA LYS A 176 10.78 -1.30 15.05
C LYS A 176 9.89 -1.22 16.28
N ILE A 177 10.42 -1.63 17.43
CA ILE A 177 9.69 -1.65 18.70
C ILE A 177 10.38 -0.70 19.66
N TYR A 178 9.64 0.25 20.23
CA TYR A 178 10.13 1.27 21.14
C TYR A 178 9.50 1.07 22.51
N HIS A 179 10.28 0.60 23.47
CA HIS A 179 9.76 0.15 24.76
C HIS A 179 10.63 0.59 25.93
N ASN A 180 10.04 0.55 27.12
CA ASN A 180 10.69 0.90 28.39
C ASN A 180 10.79 -0.30 29.36
N CYS A 181 10.56 -1.53 28.90
CA CYS A 181 10.76 -2.74 29.72
C CYS A 181 12.16 -2.75 30.37
N ASN A 182 12.20 -2.87 31.71
CA ASN A 182 13.38 -2.71 32.56
C ASN A 182 14.14 -1.38 32.38
N ASN A 183 13.45 -0.32 31.96
CA ASN A 183 14.01 0.99 31.66
C ASN A 183 13.03 2.15 32.00
N TYR A 184 12.15 1.96 32.98
CA TYR A 184 11.02 2.86 33.27
C TYR A 184 11.40 4.26 33.77
N HIS A 185 12.60 4.43 34.33
CA HIS A 185 13.08 5.72 34.85
C HIS A 185 13.97 6.49 33.86
N HIS A 186 14.20 5.95 32.66
CA HIS A 186 15.05 6.56 31.66
C HIS A 186 14.20 7.39 30.67
N PRO A 187 14.61 8.62 30.31
CA PRO A 187 13.82 9.49 29.42
C PRO A 187 13.76 8.97 27.96
N CYS A 188 14.65 8.05 27.60
CA CYS A 188 14.72 7.46 26.26
C CYS A 188 14.30 6.00 26.26
N LEU A 189 13.70 5.56 25.15
CA LEU A 189 13.22 4.20 24.96
C LEU A 189 14.30 3.28 24.40
N ARG A 190 14.18 1.99 24.70
CA ARG A 190 14.90 0.91 24.03
C ARG A 190 14.25 0.68 22.67
N LYS A 191 15.06 0.61 21.61
CA LYS A 191 14.65 0.38 20.22
C LYS A 191 15.19 -0.96 19.74
N VAL A 192 14.28 -1.90 19.49
CA VAL A 192 14.57 -3.18 18.83
C VAL A 192 14.23 -3.05 17.35
N LYS A 193 15.07 -3.61 16.47
CA LYS A 193 14.84 -3.68 15.02
C LYS A 193 14.87 -5.14 14.58
N ILE A 194 13.80 -5.61 13.94
CA ILE A 194 13.67 -6.97 13.42
C ILE A 194 13.42 -6.90 11.92
N LYS A 195 14.23 -7.61 11.12
CA LYS A 195 13.98 -7.79 9.68
C LYS A 195 12.80 -8.74 9.49
N ILE A 196 11.82 -8.32 8.72
CA ILE A 196 10.73 -9.18 8.26
C ILE A 196 11.24 -9.88 6.98
N PRO A 197 11.17 -11.22 6.89
CA PRO A 197 11.66 -11.94 5.72
C PRO A 197 10.87 -11.60 4.45
N ASP A 198 11.58 -11.51 3.33
CA ASP A 198 11.05 -11.04 2.04
C ASP A 198 9.89 -11.91 1.51
N GLN A 199 9.80 -13.17 1.93
CA GLN A 199 8.67 -14.07 1.58
C GLN A 199 7.29 -13.56 2.05
N TYR A 200 7.25 -12.69 3.06
CA TYR A 200 6.03 -12.06 3.58
C TYR A 200 5.66 -10.78 2.82
N ILE A 201 6.47 -10.35 1.85
CA ILE A 201 6.14 -9.24 0.96
C ILE A 201 5.08 -9.70 -0.06
N ASN A 202 4.14 -8.81 -0.33
CA ASN A 202 3.04 -9.00 -1.26
C ASN A 202 3.17 -8.00 -2.39
N ASN A 203 2.74 -8.40 -3.59
CA ASN A 203 2.57 -7.48 -4.69
C ASN A 203 1.18 -6.84 -4.56
N GLY A 204 1.11 -5.51 -4.53
CA GLY A 204 -0.12 -4.75 -4.38
C GLY A 204 -0.36 -4.15 -2.99
N PHE A 205 -1.42 -3.35 -2.86
CA PHE A 205 -1.77 -2.60 -1.63
C PHE A 205 -2.17 -3.49 -0.43
N ILE A 206 -2.64 -4.71 -0.69
CA ILE A 206 -3.29 -5.55 0.31
C ILE A 206 -2.42 -6.76 0.64
N VAL A 207 -2.13 -6.92 1.93
CA VAL A 207 -1.43 -8.10 2.46
C VAL A 207 -2.34 -9.31 2.37
N SER A 208 -1.93 -10.32 1.59
CA SER A 208 -2.63 -11.60 1.51
C SER A 208 -2.71 -12.25 2.90
N THR A 209 -3.84 -12.87 3.22
CA THR A 209 -4.07 -13.51 4.53
C THR A 209 -3.04 -14.60 4.84
N SER A 210 -2.46 -15.25 3.82
CA SER A 210 -1.41 -16.26 3.96
C SER A 210 0.01 -15.71 4.08
N LYS A 211 0.20 -14.40 3.88
CA LYS A 211 1.51 -13.73 3.87
C LYS A 211 1.68 -12.73 5.02
N TRP A 212 0.86 -12.82 6.05
CA TRP A 212 1.12 -12.07 7.29
C TRP A 212 2.32 -12.68 8.03
N PHE A 213 3.27 -11.84 8.41
CA PHE A 213 4.36 -12.25 9.29
C PHE A 213 3.86 -12.29 10.74
N ASP A 214 3.83 -13.48 11.32
CA ASP A 214 3.58 -13.64 12.75
C ASP A 214 4.91 -13.57 13.51
N ALA A 215 5.17 -12.44 14.17
CA ALA A 215 6.34 -12.25 15.02
C ALA A 215 6.23 -13.06 16.33
N GLY A 216 5.08 -13.67 16.60
CA GLY A 216 4.83 -14.49 17.77
C GLY A 216 4.82 -13.68 19.07
N ARG A 217 5.21 -14.33 20.17
CA ARG A 217 5.28 -13.72 21.50
C ARG A 217 6.71 -13.36 21.83
N LEU A 218 7.01 -12.07 21.91
CA LEU A 218 8.35 -11.55 22.15
C LEU A 218 8.46 -10.96 23.55
N ASN A 219 9.39 -11.47 24.36
CA ASN A 219 9.67 -10.94 25.69
C ASN A 219 10.77 -9.88 25.64
N MET A 220 10.39 -8.62 25.82
CA MET A 220 11.25 -7.44 25.75
C MET A 220 12.15 -7.26 26.99
N GLU A 221 12.07 -8.16 27.98
CA GLU A 221 13.04 -8.22 29.08
C GLU A 221 14.45 -8.55 28.55
N MET A 222 14.53 -9.40 27.52
CA MET A 222 15.80 -9.78 26.92
C MET A 222 16.47 -8.59 26.21
N ARG A 223 17.79 -8.68 26.05
CA ARG A 223 18.57 -7.75 25.24
C ARG A 223 18.70 -8.28 23.83
N PHE A 224 18.20 -7.53 22.86
CA PHE A 224 18.29 -7.91 21.45
C PHE A 224 19.64 -7.49 20.88
N ARG A 225 20.22 -8.33 20.01
CA ARG A 225 21.46 -7.99 19.30
C ARG A 225 21.21 -6.76 18.41
N GLY A 226 21.99 -5.71 18.59
CA GLY A 226 21.86 -4.46 17.83
C GLY A 226 20.75 -3.52 18.31
N GLU A 227 20.15 -3.79 19.48
CA GLU A 227 19.24 -2.87 20.16
C GLU A 227 19.93 -1.53 20.45
N ARG A 228 19.21 -0.42 20.26
CA ARG A 228 19.72 0.94 20.49
C ARG A 228 18.83 1.72 21.45
N THR A 229 19.35 2.79 22.02
CA THR A 229 18.55 3.77 22.76
C THR A 229 18.05 4.85 21.82
N LYS A 230 16.77 5.23 21.91
CA LYS A 230 16.17 6.33 21.14
C LYS A 230 15.43 7.29 22.08
N CYS A 231 15.85 8.55 22.05
CA CYS A 231 15.16 9.67 22.68
C CYS A 231 14.31 10.38 21.61
N PHE A 232 13.17 10.93 22.00
CA PHE A 232 12.25 11.69 21.14
C PHE A 232 12.25 13.15 21.57
#